data_AF-M7S7U0-F1
#
_entry.id   AF-M7S7U0-F1
#
_cell.length_a   1.000
_cell.length_b   1.000
_cell.length_c   1.000
_cell.angle_alpha   90.00
_cell.angle_beta   90.00
_cell.angle_gamma   90.00
#
_symmetry.space_group_name_H-M   'P 1'
#
loop_
_entity.id
_entity.type
_entity.pdbx_description
1 polymer ?
#
loop_
_entity_poly.entity_id
_entity_poly.type
_entity_poly.pdbx_seq_one_letter_code
_entity_poly.pdbx_strand_id
1 'polypeptide(L)'
;MRFSGALVTAAVATLAAAQRPEDESICDYYTTALLKENTAENQATLLTLVVNTVVIGNYTMPNVGITVPGILAPGMYNDTEVKLLPYFDGTLASSNRGGDTGVSINFLDGGAAEPLMKNKPANDDTSQQ
;
A
#
# COMPACT_ATOMS: atom_id res chain seq x y z
N MET A 1 -32.89 52.11 -18.71
CA MET A 1 -32.36 51.10 -17.76
C MET A 1 -31.29 50.32 -18.49
N ARG A 2 -30.01 50.53 -18.16
CA ARG A 2 -28.86 49.84 -18.76
C ARG A 2 -28.36 48.85 -17.73
N PHE A 3 -28.60 47.55 -17.94
CA PHE A 3 -27.99 46.51 -17.12
C PHE A 3 -26.64 46.15 -17.75
N SER A 4 -25.57 46.63 -17.12
CA SER A 4 -24.20 46.22 -17.43
C SER A 4 -24.04 44.75 -17.02
N GLY A 5 -23.84 43.87 -18.01
CA GLY A 5 -23.54 42.47 -17.79
C GLY A 5 -22.13 42.31 -17.22
N ALA A 6 -22.03 41.92 -15.95
CA ALA A 6 -20.78 41.52 -15.33
C ALA A 6 -20.42 40.11 -15.81
N LEU A 7 -19.23 39.96 -16.41
CA LEU A 7 -18.60 38.69 -16.71
C LEU A 7 -18.23 38.00 -15.39
N VAL A 8 -18.82 36.82 -15.13
CA VAL A 8 -18.38 35.89 -14.08
C VAL A 8 -17.64 34.76 -14.78
N THR A 9 -16.32 34.87 -14.88
CA THR A 9 -15.44 33.71 -15.13
C THR A 9 -14.97 33.20 -13.78
N ALA A 10 -15.72 32.26 -13.21
CA ALA A 10 -15.35 31.57 -11.98
C ALA A 10 -14.30 30.49 -12.26
N ALA A 11 -13.30 30.44 -11.38
CA ALA A 11 -12.09 29.63 -11.45
C ALA A 11 -12.33 28.12 -11.63
N VAL A 12 -11.66 27.51 -12.61
CA VAL A 12 -11.52 26.05 -12.74
C VAL A 12 -10.04 25.69 -12.58
N ALA A 13 -9.46 25.98 -11.43
CA ALA A 13 -8.02 25.73 -11.17
C ALA A 13 -7.73 25.02 -9.84
N THR A 14 -8.72 24.40 -9.19
CA THR A 14 -8.54 23.79 -7.86
C THR A 14 -8.41 22.28 -7.83
N LEU A 15 -8.43 21.58 -8.98
CA LEU A 15 -8.29 20.12 -9.02
C LEU A 15 -6.87 19.62 -9.35
N ALA A 16 -5.94 20.50 -9.73
CA ALA A 16 -4.61 20.12 -10.20
C ALA A 16 -3.54 19.98 -9.09
N ALA A 17 -3.81 20.42 -7.86
CA ALA A 17 -2.79 20.50 -6.81
C ALA A 17 -2.53 19.20 -6.01
N ALA A 18 -3.14 18.08 -6.41
CA ALA A 18 -3.01 16.79 -5.69
C ALA A 18 -2.31 15.69 -6.51
N GLN A 19 -1.89 15.97 -7.74
CA GLN A 19 -1.19 14.99 -8.57
C GLN A 19 0.30 15.30 -8.59
N ARG A 20 1.10 14.24 -8.38
CA ARG A 20 2.55 14.24 -8.59
C ARG A 20 2.89 14.80 -9.99
N PRO A 21 3.92 15.65 -10.14
CA PRO A 21 4.42 16.09 -11.44
C PRO A 21 4.74 14.91 -12.38
N GLU A 22 4.44 15.03 -13.68
CA GLU A 22 4.66 13.93 -14.64
C GLU A 22 6.14 13.55 -14.81
N ASP A 23 7.04 14.50 -14.55
CA ASP A 23 8.49 14.37 -14.66
C ASP A 23 9.18 13.87 -13.38
N GLU A 24 8.44 13.67 -12.30
CA GLU A 24 8.96 13.16 -11.03
C GLU A 24 8.52 11.72 -10.77
N SER A 25 9.41 10.84 -10.29
CA SER A 25 9.05 9.45 -9.99
C SER A 25 8.13 9.32 -8.76
N ILE A 26 7.41 8.21 -8.64
CA ILE A 26 6.50 7.97 -7.50
C ILE A 26 7.31 7.98 -6.20
N CYS A 27 8.47 7.33 -6.23
CA CYS A 27 9.36 7.26 -5.07
C CYS A 27 9.86 8.65 -4.70
N ASP A 28 10.35 9.46 -5.65
CA ASP A 28 10.91 10.78 -5.35
C ASP A 28 9.86 11.73 -4.74
N TYR A 29 8.69 11.80 -5.37
CA TYR A 29 7.62 12.70 -4.93
C TYR A 29 7.07 12.33 -3.56
N TYR A 30 6.64 11.07 -3.38
CA TYR A 30 6.02 10.65 -2.12
C TYR A 30 7.02 10.52 -0.97
N THR A 31 8.30 10.28 -1.27
CA THR A 31 9.34 10.31 -0.25
C THR A 31 9.50 11.73 0.28
N THR A 32 9.62 12.73 -0.61
CA THR A 32 9.68 14.14 -0.20
C THR A 32 8.41 14.58 0.53
N ALA A 33 7.23 14.26 0.00
CA ALA A 33 5.96 14.70 0.58
C ALA A 33 5.74 14.16 2.00
N LEU A 34 6.03 12.86 2.21
CA LEU A 34 5.72 12.15 3.45
C LEU A 34 6.89 12.12 4.43
N LEU A 35 8.11 11.90 3.94
CA LEU A 35 9.33 11.70 4.75
C LEU A 35 10.31 12.89 4.69
N LYS A 36 9.95 13.96 4.00
CA LYS A 36 10.65 15.26 3.88
C LYS A 36 11.93 15.21 3.04
N GLU A 37 12.83 14.28 3.31
CA GLU A 37 14.12 14.18 2.60
C GLU A 37 14.12 13.01 1.62
N ASN A 38 14.52 13.26 0.38
CA ASN A 38 14.63 12.22 -0.64
C ASN A 38 16.00 11.54 -0.60
N THR A 39 16.16 10.54 0.28
CA THR A 39 17.34 9.68 0.37
C THR A 39 16.99 8.23 0.00
N ALA A 40 17.99 7.40 -0.31
CA ALA A 40 17.77 5.99 -0.61
C ALA A 40 17.08 5.24 0.55
N GLU A 41 17.43 5.58 1.79
CA GLU A 41 16.84 5.03 3.01
C GLU A 41 15.37 5.43 3.16
N ASN A 42 15.03 6.70 2.86
CA ASN A 42 13.65 7.16 2.92
C ASN A 42 12.81 6.57 1.77
N GLN A 43 13.37 6.36 0.59
CA GLN A 43 12.67 5.63 -0.48
C GLN A 43 12.40 4.16 -0.11
N ALA A 44 13.38 3.48 0.49
CA ALA A 44 13.19 2.12 1.00
C ALA A 44 12.14 2.07 2.12
N THR A 45 12.15 3.09 3.00
CA THR A 45 11.13 3.26 4.04
C THR A 45 9.75 3.45 3.42
N LEU A 46 9.59 4.33 2.43
CA LEU A 46 8.33 4.53 1.72
C LEU A 46 7.79 3.21 1.15
N LEU A 47 8.64 2.44 0.46
CA LEU A 47 8.23 1.13 -0.09
C LEU A 47 7.82 0.16 1.01
N THR A 48 8.54 0.13 2.12
CA THR A 48 8.20 -0.70 3.30
C THR A 48 6.82 -0.32 3.84
N LEU A 49 6.54 0.98 3.99
CA LEU A 49 5.24 1.47 4.46
C LEU A 49 4.11 1.08 3.51
N VAL A 50 4.32 1.20 2.20
CA VAL A 50 3.34 0.84 1.17
C VAL A 50 3.06 -0.66 1.20
N VAL A 51 4.10 -1.49 1.15
CA VAL A 51 3.96 -2.96 1.13
C VAL A 51 3.27 -3.45 2.40
N ASN A 52 3.71 -3.00 3.58
CA ASN A 52 3.08 -3.41 4.83
C ASN A 52 1.62 -2.94 4.89
N THR A 53 1.30 -1.74 4.43
CA THR A 53 -0.10 -1.26 4.38
C THR A 53 -0.97 -2.10 3.45
N VAL A 54 -0.43 -2.52 2.29
CA VAL A 54 -1.12 -3.44 1.37
C VAL A 54 -1.34 -4.80 2.02
N VAL A 55 -0.36 -5.32 2.75
CA VAL A 55 -0.44 -6.66 3.34
C VAL A 55 -1.37 -6.70 4.56
N ILE A 56 -1.10 -5.84 5.56
CA ILE A 56 -1.74 -5.89 6.89
C ILE A 56 -2.74 -4.76 7.15
N GLY A 57 -2.96 -3.86 6.19
CA GLY A 57 -3.84 -2.71 6.36
C GLY A 57 -3.16 -1.55 7.08
N ASN A 58 -3.92 -0.50 7.42
CA ASN A 58 -3.33 0.67 8.07
C ASN A 58 -2.75 0.35 9.45
N TYR A 59 -1.47 0.66 9.64
CA TYR A 59 -0.75 0.46 10.91
C TYR A 59 0.11 1.68 11.30
N THR A 60 0.22 2.69 10.43
CA THR A 60 0.99 3.92 10.64
C THR A 60 0.13 5.04 11.25
N MET A 61 0.75 5.94 12.03
CA MET A 61 0.13 7.17 12.51
C MET A 61 0.90 8.40 12.01
N PRO A 62 0.22 9.51 11.65
CA PRO A 62 -1.23 9.71 11.63
C PRO A 62 -1.88 9.08 10.38
N ASN A 63 -3.01 8.38 10.57
CA ASN A 63 -3.85 7.93 9.47
C ASN A 63 -4.72 9.11 8.99
N VAL A 64 -4.82 9.33 7.68
CA VAL A 64 -5.62 10.39 7.04
C VAL A 64 -7.13 10.09 6.98
N GLY A 65 -7.61 9.10 7.74
CA GLY A 65 -9.02 8.71 7.79
C GLY A 65 -9.47 7.81 6.64
N ILE A 66 -8.53 7.29 5.85
CA ILE A 66 -8.82 6.31 4.80
C ILE A 66 -8.53 4.92 5.36
N THR A 67 -9.56 4.07 5.43
CA THR A 67 -9.43 2.68 5.86
C THR A 67 -8.88 1.81 4.74
N VAL A 68 -7.75 1.17 5.00
CA VAL A 68 -7.18 0.10 4.18
C VAL A 68 -7.16 -1.18 5.02
N PRO A 69 -7.97 -2.20 4.68
CA PRO A 69 -8.05 -3.44 5.47
C PRO A 69 -6.83 -4.36 5.29
N GLY A 70 -6.11 -4.26 4.17
CA GLY A 70 -5.03 -5.17 3.79
C GLY A 70 -5.52 -6.45 3.12
N ILE A 71 -4.66 -7.09 2.33
CA ILE A 71 -5.02 -8.32 1.57
C ILE A 71 -5.21 -9.54 2.46
N LEU A 72 -4.65 -9.54 3.68
CA LEU A 72 -4.79 -10.65 4.62
C LEU A 72 -6.13 -10.63 5.38
N ALA A 73 -6.82 -9.48 5.38
CA ALA A 73 -8.16 -9.36 5.94
C ALA A 73 -9.21 -10.01 5.01
N PRO A 74 -10.29 -10.59 5.56
CA PRO A 74 -11.43 -11.01 4.76
C PRO A 74 -12.12 -9.79 4.12
N GLY A 75 -12.70 -9.99 2.93
CA GLY A 75 -13.44 -8.97 2.20
C GLY A 75 -14.64 -9.54 1.46
N MET A 76 -15.36 -8.67 0.75
CA MET A 76 -16.52 -9.04 -0.09
C MET A 76 -16.30 -8.56 -1.51
N TYR A 77 -16.55 -9.42 -2.49
CA TYR A 77 -16.56 -9.07 -3.91
C TYR A 77 -17.79 -9.70 -4.56
N ASN A 78 -18.69 -8.88 -5.12
CA ASN A 78 -19.95 -9.30 -5.72
C ASN A 78 -20.74 -10.30 -4.83
N ASP A 79 -21.01 -9.90 -3.58
CA ASP A 79 -21.72 -10.70 -2.57
C ASP A 79 -21.07 -12.04 -2.20
N THR A 80 -19.81 -12.24 -2.60
CA THR A 80 -19.01 -13.43 -2.27
C THR A 80 -17.93 -13.04 -1.28
N GLU A 81 -17.82 -13.80 -0.18
CA GLU A 81 -16.72 -13.66 0.77
C GLU A 81 -15.40 -14.05 0.09
N VAL A 82 -14.42 -13.16 0.17
CA VAL A 82 -13.06 -13.37 -0.35
C VAL A 82 -12.10 -13.38 0.82
N LYS A 83 -11.33 -14.46 0.96
CA LYS A 83 -10.28 -14.60 1.96
C LYS A 83 -8.99 -15.05 1.28
N LEU A 84 -8.01 -14.14 1.19
CA LEU A 84 -6.74 -14.41 0.50
C LEU A 84 -5.67 -15.00 1.41
N LEU A 85 -5.81 -14.89 2.74
CA LEU A 85 -4.83 -15.40 3.71
C LEU A 85 -4.34 -16.85 3.43
N PRO A 86 -5.20 -17.84 3.08
CA PRO A 86 -4.76 -19.21 2.79
C PRO A 86 -3.76 -19.36 1.63
N TYR A 87 -3.66 -18.35 0.77
CA TYR A 87 -2.68 -18.31 -0.32
C TYR A 87 -1.29 -17.81 0.15
N PHE A 88 -1.20 -17.18 1.32
CA PHE A 88 0.02 -16.59 1.86
C PHE A 88 0.60 -17.32 3.08
N ASP A 89 -0.23 -18.06 3.82
CA ASP A 89 0.17 -18.71 5.08
C ASP A 89 0.66 -20.17 4.92
N GLY A 90 0.79 -20.65 3.67
CA GLY A 90 1.19 -22.02 3.36
C GLY A 90 0.07 -23.06 3.44
N THR A 91 -1.17 -22.68 3.79
CA THR A 91 -2.30 -23.60 3.84
C THR A 91 -2.58 -24.23 2.48
N LEU A 92 -2.42 -23.47 1.39
CA LEU A 92 -2.67 -23.94 0.03
C LEU A 92 -1.36 -24.12 -0.76
N ALA A 93 -1.32 -25.17 -1.58
CA ALA A 93 -0.26 -25.40 -2.57
C ALA A 93 -0.43 -24.48 -3.79
N SER A 94 -0.35 -23.17 -3.56
CA SER A 94 -0.73 -22.13 -4.51
C SER A 94 0.46 -21.44 -5.19
N SER A 95 1.69 -21.72 -4.77
CA SER A 95 2.90 -21.10 -5.31
C SER A 95 3.56 -21.93 -6.41
N ASN A 96 4.13 -21.27 -7.40
CA ASN A 96 4.90 -21.93 -8.46
C ASN A 96 6.41 -21.78 -8.19
N ARG A 97 7.11 -22.91 -8.06
CA ARG A 97 8.60 -22.98 -7.97
C ARG A 97 9.25 -23.62 -9.20
N GLY A 98 8.56 -23.65 -10.34
CA GLY A 98 9.08 -24.15 -11.62
C GLY A 98 8.91 -25.66 -11.84
N GLY A 99 8.10 -26.34 -11.04
CA GLY A 99 7.73 -27.76 -11.23
C GLY A 99 6.34 -27.94 -11.85
N ASP A 100 5.87 -29.19 -11.93
CA ASP A 100 4.59 -29.55 -12.56
C ASP A 100 3.36 -29.33 -11.65
N THR A 101 3.58 -29.03 -10.38
CA THR A 101 2.51 -28.81 -9.39
C THR A 101 2.80 -27.60 -8.50
N GLY A 102 1.74 -26.98 -7.98
CA GLY A 102 1.88 -25.94 -6.96
C GLY A 102 2.50 -26.49 -5.67
N VAL A 103 3.16 -25.61 -4.91
CA VAL A 103 3.77 -25.92 -3.62
C VAL A 103 3.25 -24.96 -2.54
N SER A 104 3.20 -25.45 -1.30
CA SER A 104 2.79 -24.66 -0.13
C SER A 104 3.96 -23.85 0.39
N ILE A 105 3.88 -22.52 0.29
CA ILE A 105 4.88 -21.58 0.82
C ILE A 105 4.21 -20.68 1.85
N ASN A 106 4.82 -20.58 3.02
CA ASN A 106 4.40 -19.65 4.06
C ASN A 106 5.18 -18.34 3.91
N PHE A 107 4.58 -17.35 3.25
CA PHE A 107 5.10 -16.00 3.10
C PHE A 107 4.94 -15.16 4.37
N LEU A 108 4.37 -15.72 5.43
CA LEU A 108 4.18 -15.08 6.74
C LEU A 108 5.08 -15.73 7.81
N ASP A 109 6.05 -16.56 7.40
CA ASP A 109 6.98 -17.25 8.28
C ASP A 109 7.90 -16.28 9.05
N GLY A 110 8.11 -16.46 10.34
CA GLY A 110 8.88 -15.49 11.15
C GLY A 110 8.05 -14.35 11.75
N GLY A 111 6.77 -14.59 12.07
CA GLY A 111 5.98 -13.73 12.96
C GLY A 111 4.71 -13.11 12.36
N ALA A 112 4.35 -13.47 11.13
CA ALA A 112 3.16 -12.98 10.43
C ALA A 112 3.06 -11.44 10.41
N ALA A 113 1.93 -10.87 10.85
CA ALA A 113 1.70 -9.42 10.81
C ALA A 113 2.53 -8.64 11.83
N GLU A 114 2.99 -9.28 12.92
CA GLU A 114 3.68 -8.59 14.02
C GLU A 114 4.98 -7.86 13.62
N PRO A 115 5.93 -8.48 12.88
CA PRO A 115 7.12 -7.77 12.42
C PRO A 115 6.78 -6.65 11.42
N LEU A 116 5.77 -6.86 10.56
CA LEU A 116 5.35 -5.87 9.57
C LEU A 116 4.82 -4.58 10.23
N MET A 117 4.10 -4.69 11.36
CA MET A 117 3.68 -3.54 12.15
C MET A 117 4.86 -2.70 12.69
N LYS A 118 6.06 -3.29 12.74
CA LYS A 118 7.31 -2.67 13.21
C LYS A 118 8.24 -2.30 12.05
N ASN A 119 7.75 -2.33 10.80
CA ASN A 119 8.55 -2.14 9.58
C ASN A 119 9.70 -3.15 9.43
N LYS A 120 9.51 -4.37 9.93
CA LYS A 120 10.48 -5.46 9.84
C LYS A 120 9.93 -6.59 8.96
N PRO A 121 10.78 -7.30 8.21
CA PRO A 121 10.35 -8.45 7.42
C PRO A 121 9.97 -9.66 8.29
N ALA A 122 10.71 -9.90 9.37
CA ALA A 122 10.50 -11.01 10.30
C ALA A 122 10.93 -10.65 11.74
N ASN A 123 10.54 -11.47 12.71
CA ASN A 123 10.96 -11.39 14.11
C ASN A 123 12.31 -12.09 14.35
N ASP A 124 12.77 -12.92 13.41
CA ASP A 124 14.01 -13.69 13.48
C ASP A 124 14.72 -13.73 12.11
N ASP A 125 15.98 -14.15 12.12
CA ASP A 125 16.85 -14.24 10.92
C ASP A 125 16.80 -15.63 10.25
N THR A 126 15.90 -16.51 10.72
CA THR A 126 15.76 -17.89 10.22
C THR A 126 14.55 -18.08 9.30
N SER A 127 13.71 -17.06 9.20
CA SER A 127 12.58 -16.99 8.28
C SER A 127 12.98 -17.39 6.85
N GLN A 128 12.15 -18.23 6.24
CA GLN A 128 12.31 -18.69 4.86
C GLN A 128 11.25 -18.12 3.90
N GLN A 129 10.70 -16.95 4.25
CA GLN A 129 9.79 -16.18 3.38
C GLN A 129 10.40 -15.95 1.98
#